data_AF-Q6INE8-F1
#
_entry.id   AF-Q6INE8-F1
#
_cell.length_a   1.000
_cell.length_b   1.000
_cell.length_c   1.000
_cell.angle_alpha   90.00
_cell.angle_beta   90.00
_cell.angle_gamma   90.00
#
_symmetry.space_group_name_H-M   'P 1'
#
loop_
_entity.id
_entity.type
_entity.pdbx_description
1 polymer ?
#
loop_
_entity_poly.entity_id
_entity_poly.type
_entity_poly.pdbx_seq_one_letter_code
_entity_poly.pdbx_strand_id
1 'polypeptide(L)'
;MAENGTDCEQRRVGMPKEQNNGSFQDPSFMCNRKRRDREERQSIVLWRKPLITLQYFILEVLINLKEWSVRLWHRRMMVVSVLLLLAVLSVAYYIEGEHQQCVQYIEKKCLWCAYWVGLGILSSVGLGTGLHTFLLYLGPHIASVTIAAYECNSVNFPEPPYPDEIICPDEEGTEGAISLWTIISKVRLEACMWGAGTAIGELPPYFMARAARLSGVETDDEEYAEFEEMLEHAQTAQDFATRAKLTVQNLVQKVGFLGILACASIPNPLFDLAGITCGHFLVPFWTFFGATLIGKAIIKMHIQKLFVIITFSKHIVEQMVSLIGVIPSIGPSLQKPFQEYLEAQRKKLHHKGDSGTPQSENWLSWAFEKLVIIMVFYFILSIINSMAQSYAKRVQQKKLSVEKTK
;
A
#
# COMPACT_ATOMS: atom_id res chain seq x y z
N MET A 1 -2.93 17.93 -28.23
CA MET A 1 -2.08 17.44 -29.34
C MET A 1 -0.95 18.44 -29.54
N ALA A 2 0.07 18.40 -28.68
CA ALA A 2 1.25 19.25 -28.81
C ALA A 2 2.45 18.53 -28.17
N GLU A 3 3.53 18.45 -28.93
CA GLU A 3 4.94 18.31 -28.52
C GLU A 3 5.38 17.10 -27.69
N ASN A 4 5.47 15.93 -28.33
CA ASN A 4 6.46 14.88 -27.97
C ASN A 4 7.54 14.73 -29.07
N GLY A 5 7.86 15.82 -29.78
CA GLY A 5 8.81 15.84 -30.90
C GLY A 5 10.22 16.33 -30.55
N THR A 6 10.40 16.98 -29.40
CA THR A 6 11.64 17.71 -29.05
C THR A 6 12.75 16.82 -28.52
N ASP A 7 12.44 15.68 -27.91
CA ASP A 7 13.44 14.83 -27.27
C ASP A 7 14.37 14.13 -28.30
N CYS A 8 13.90 13.98 -29.55
CA CYS A 8 14.72 13.47 -30.65
C CYS A 8 15.62 14.54 -31.29
N GLU A 9 15.23 15.83 -31.28
CA GLU A 9 16.03 16.89 -31.91
C GLU A 9 17.22 17.34 -31.04
N GLN A 10 17.10 17.31 -29.70
CA GLN A 10 18.21 17.66 -28.80
C GLN A 10 19.44 16.74 -28.96
N ARG A 11 19.29 15.52 -29.50
CA ARG A 11 20.40 14.60 -29.74
C ARG A 11 21.25 14.87 -30.98
N ARG A 12 20.93 15.88 -31.81
CA ARG A 12 21.78 16.22 -32.97
C ARG A 12 23.16 16.79 -32.62
N VAL A 13 23.40 17.27 -31.40
CA VAL A 13 24.52 18.21 -31.15
C VAL A 13 25.81 17.56 -30.60
N GLY A 14 25.87 16.25 -30.34
CA GLY A 14 27.02 15.69 -29.62
C GLY A 14 27.49 14.30 -29.99
N MET A 15 27.90 14.04 -31.23
CA MET A 15 28.90 12.98 -31.50
C MET A 15 29.74 13.26 -32.75
N PRO A 16 31.08 13.21 -32.65
CA PRO A 16 31.97 13.36 -33.80
C PRO A 16 31.95 12.10 -34.68
N LYS A 17 31.99 12.31 -36.01
CA LYS A 17 32.05 11.27 -37.05
C LYS A 17 33.35 10.46 -36.94
N GLU A 18 33.32 9.35 -36.20
CA GLU A 18 34.33 8.29 -36.37
C GLU A 18 33.84 7.28 -37.42
N GLN A 19 34.63 7.15 -38.48
CA GLN A 19 34.39 6.26 -39.61
C GLN A 19 34.59 4.80 -39.19
N ASN A 20 33.49 4.08 -38.96
CA ASN A 20 33.53 2.62 -38.95
C ASN A 20 32.36 2.08 -39.79
N ASN A 21 32.69 1.32 -40.83
CA ASN A 21 31.82 0.81 -41.90
C ASN A 21 30.88 -0.33 -41.43
N GLY A 22 30.06 -0.08 -40.42
CA GLY A 22 28.87 -0.89 -40.11
C GLY A 22 27.65 -0.23 -40.71
N SER A 23 26.71 -1.01 -41.26
CA SER A 23 25.37 -0.56 -41.66
C SER A 23 24.70 0.21 -40.49
N PHE A 24 24.88 1.53 -40.47
CA PHE A 24 24.16 2.38 -39.53
C PHE A 24 22.72 2.43 -40.03
N GLN A 25 21.86 1.57 -39.47
CA GLN A 25 20.43 1.82 -39.51
C GLN A 25 20.22 3.26 -39.03
N ASP A 26 19.56 4.06 -39.85
CA ASP A 26 19.30 5.46 -39.57
C ASP A 26 18.72 5.61 -38.15
N PRO A 27 19.31 6.42 -37.26
CA PRO A 27 18.82 6.59 -35.89
C PRO A 27 17.31 6.90 -35.84
N SER A 28 16.81 7.60 -36.86
CA SER A 28 15.39 7.90 -37.05
C SER A 28 14.54 6.63 -37.26
N PHE A 29 15.01 5.70 -38.09
CA PHE A 29 14.35 4.42 -38.35
C PHE A 29 14.27 3.57 -37.08
N MET A 30 15.37 3.49 -36.33
CA MET A 30 15.40 2.76 -35.06
C MET A 30 14.46 3.37 -34.02
N CYS A 31 14.39 4.69 -33.95
CA CYS A 31 13.45 5.39 -33.08
C CYS A 31 11.99 5.12 -33.46
N ASN A 32 11.65 5.24 -34.74
CA ASN A 32 10.30 4.98 -35.25
C ASN A 32 9.87 3.53 -35.02
N ARG A 33 10.77 2.56 -35.22
CA ARG A 33 10.51 1.15 -34.96
C ARG A 33 10.23 0.90 -33.48
N LYS A 34 11.06 1.43 -32.58
CA LYS A 34 10.85 1.33 -31.12
C LYS A 34 9.50 1.93 -30.70
N ARG A 35 9.13 3.06 -31.28
CA ARG A 35 7.82 3.69 -31.02
C ARG A 35 6.67 2.78 -31.47
N ARG A 36 6.76 2.19 -32.66
CA ARG A 36 5.73 1.26 -33.16
C ARG A 36 5.63 0.01 -32.30
N ASP A 37 6.77 -0.56 -31.91
CA ASP A 37 6.84 -1.72 -31.03
C ASP A 37 6.16 -1.43 -29.68
N ARG A 38 6.32 -0.20 -29.13
CA ARG A 38 5.59 0.25 -27.92
C ARG A 38 4.09 0.39 -28.15
N GLU A 39 3.66 1.06 -29.21
CA GLU A 39 2.24 1.24 -29.52
C GLU A 39 1.55 -0.13 -29.71
N GLU A 40 2.25 -1.10 -30.30
CA GLU A 40 1.78 -2.48 -30.40
C GLU A 40 1.63 -3.15 -29.03
N ARG A 41 2.60 -2.99 -28.12
CA ARG A 41 2.52 -3.53 -26.75
C ARG A 41 1.40 -2.87 -25.94
N GLN A 42 1.27 -1.54 -25.98
CA GLN A 42 0.17 -0.80 -25.34
C GLN A 42 -1.21 -1.19 -25.90
N SER A 43 -1.28 -1.75 -27.11
CA SER A 43 -2.53 -2.28 -27.66
C SER A 43 -2.95 -3.63 -27.04
N ILE A 44 -2.04 -4.31 -26.34
CA ILE A 44 -2.25 -5.60 -25.67
C ILE A 44 -2.83 -5.32 -24.30
N VAL A 45 -4.15 -5.27 -24.25
CA VAL A 45 -4.92 -5.01 -23.05
C VAL A 45 -6.16 -5.90 -23.08
N LEU A 46 -6.62 -6.38 -21.94
CA LEU A 46 -7.68 -7.40 -21.86
C LEU A 46 -8.97 -6.95 -22.56
N TRP A 47 -9.35 -5.68 -22.45
CA TRP A 47 -10.55 -5.13 -23.09
C TRP A 47 -10.41 -4.91 -24.60
N ARG A 48 -9.18 -4.86 -25.14
CA ARG A 48 -8.95 -4.65 -26.58
C ARG A 48 -8.67 -5.95 -27.33
N LYS A 49 -7.88 -6.85 -26.72
CA LYS A 49 -7.41 -8.11 -27.31
C LYS A 49 -7.46 -9.25 -26.27
N PRO A 50 -8.64 -9.67 -25.79
CA PRO A 50 -8.77 -10.56 -24.63
C PRO A 50 -8.00 -11.87 -24.76
N LEU A 51 -8.12 -12.55 -25.91
CA LEU A 51 -7.48 -13.86 -26.13
C LEU A 51 -5.96 -13.75 -26.20
N ILE A 52 -5.43 -12.75 -26.91
CA ILE A 52 -3.98 -12.55 -27.06
C ILE A 52 -3.37 -12.12 -25.72
N THR A 53 -4.01 -11.18 -25.02
CA THR A 53 -3.57 -10.73 -23.70
C THR A 53 -3.53 -11.89 -22.71
N LEU A 54 -4.58 -12.73 -22.67
CA LEU A 54 -4.61 -13.89 -21.79
C LEU A 54 -3.55 -14.94 -22.17
N GLN A 55 -3.36 -15.20 -23.45
CA GLN A 55 -2.31 -16.11 -23.92
C GLN A 55 -0.91 -15.62 -23.53
N TYR A 56 -0.63 -14.34 -23.75
CA TYR A 56 0.66 -13.74 -23.41
C TYR A 56 0.89 -13.69 -21.91
N PHE A 57 -0.15 -13.38 -21.13
CA PHE A 57 -0.14 -13.49 -19.69
C PHE A 57 0.24 -14.91 -19.22
N ILE A 58 -0.43 -15.94 -19.72
CA ILE A 58 -0.15 -17.34 -19.35
C ILE A 58 1.29 -17.72 -19.72
N LEU A 59 1.76 -17.33 -20.90
CA LEU A 59 3.13 -17.61 -21.33
C LEU A 59 4.17 -16.91 -20.44
N GLU A 60 3.93 -15.66 -20.05
CA GLU A 60 4.81 -14.95 -19.11
C GLU A 60 4.81 -15.63 -17.74
N VAL A 61 3.64 -16.05 -17.24
CA VAL A 61 3.53 -16.80 -15.99
C VAL A 61 4.34 -18.09 -16.07
N LEU A 62 4.25 -18.84 -17.17
CA LEU A 62 5.00 -20.09 -17.36
C LEU A 62 6.52 -19.87 -17.45
N ILE A 63 6.97 -18.81 -18.14
CA ILE A 63 8.39 -18.46 -18.22
C ILE A 63 8.92 -18.11 -16.84
N ASN A 64 8.22 -17.23 -16.12
CA ASN A 64 8.61 -16.86 -14.77
C ASN A 64 8.60 -18.09 -13.85
N LEU A 65 7.54 -18.92 -13.88
CA LEU A 65 7.46 -20.14 -13.09
C LEU A 65 8.63 -21.09 -13.36
N LYS A 66 9.01 -21.26 -14.63
CA LYS A 66 10.20 -22.03 -15.01
C LYS A 66 11.46 -21.43 -14.41
N GLU A 67 11.68 -20.12 -14.55
CA GLU A 67 12.87 -19.46 -14.02
C GLU A 67 12.95 -19.57 -12.48
N TRP A 68 11.83 -19.34 -11.80
CA TRP A 68 11.71 -19.55 -10.35
C TRP A 68 11.99 -21.00 -9.96
N SER A 69 11.45 -21.98 -10.69
CA SER A 69 11.69 -23.41 -10.42
C SER A 69 13.17 -23.80 -10.57
N VAL A 70 13.85 -23.27 -11.58
CA VAL A 70 15.28 -23.50 -11.79
C VAL A 70 16.10 -22.87 -10.67
N ARG A 71 15.81 -21.62 -10.28
CA ARG A 71 16.49 -20.95 -9.16
C ARG A 71 16.27 -21.71 -7.84
N LEU A 72 15.06 -22.19 -7.61
CA LEU A 72 14.69 -22.98 -6.44
C LEU A 72 15.44 -24.32 -6.42
N TRP A 73 15.53 -24.99 -7.58
CA TRP A 73 16.29 -26.23 -7.75
C TRP A 73 17.78 -26.06 -7.46
N HIS A 74 18.39 -24.95 -7.91
CA HIS A 74 19.79 -24.65 -7.57
C HIS A 74 20.00 -24.50 -6.05
N ARG A 75 18.97 -24.08 -5.31
CA ARG A 75 18.96 -23.98 -3.84
C ARG A 75 18.28 -25.18 -3.17
N ARG A 76 18.28 -26.37 -3.80
CA ARG A 76 17.54 -27.57 -3.35
C ARG A 76 17.65 -27.88 -1.87
N MET A 77 18.81 -27.69 -1.23
CA MET A 77 18.96 -27.99 0.20
C MET A 77 18.08 -27.10 1.08
N MET A 78 18.03 -25.80 0.78
CA MET A 78 17.15 -24.86 1.49
C MET A 78 15.68 -25.25 1.27
N VAL A 79 15.34 -25.67 0.05
CA VAL A 79 13.98 -26.11 -0.30
C VAL A 79 13.60 -27.35 0.48
N VAL A 80 14.46 -28.37 0.51
CA VAL A 80 14.23 -29.60 1.26
C VAL A 80 14.09 -29.29 2.75
N SER A 81 14.92 -28.41 3.33
CA SER A 81 14.79 -28.02 4.73
C SER A 81 13.46 -27.31 5.03
N VAL A 82 13.01 -26.41 4.14
CA VAL A 82 11.71 -25.74 4.29
C VAL A 82 10.55 -26.72 4.10
N LEU A 83 10.62 -27.62 3.12
CA LEU A 83 9.61 -28.65 2.90
C LEU A 83 9.52 -29.63 4.07
N LEU A 84 10.67 -30.01 4.66
CA LEU A 84 10.70 -30.85 5.86
C LEU A 84 10.08 -30.12 7.04
N LEU A 85 10.40 -28.83 7.24
CA LEU A 85 9.79 -28.01 8.28
C LEU A 85 8.26 -27.91 8.08
N LEU A 86 7.81 -27.64 6.85
CA LEU A 86 6.39 -27.59 6.52
C LEU A 86 5.72 -28.95 6.75
N ALA A 87 6.36 -30.06 6.38
CA ALA A 87 5.84 -31.40 6.64
C ALA A 87 5.71 -31.67 8.14
N VAL A 88 6.70 -31.29 8.95
CA VAL A 88 6.63 -31.40 10.42
C VAL A 88 5.49 -30.55 10.98
N LEU A 89 5.33 -29.31 10.50
CA LEU A 89 4.22 -28.44 10.91
C LEU A 89 2.85 -28.98 10.48
N SER A 90 2.73 -29.56 9.27
CA SER A 90 1.50 -30.21 8.81
C SER A 90 1.19 -31.46 9.63
N VAL A 91 2.20 -32.28 9.93
CA VAL A 91 2.03 -33.44 10.81
C VAL A 91 1.59 -32.99 12.20
N ALA A 92 2.20 -31.94 12.76
CA ALA A 92 1.77 -31.35 14.03
C ALA A 92 0.39 -30.67 13.97
N TYR A 93 -0.12 -30.34 12.78
CA TYR A 93 -1.47 -29.80 12.61
C TYR A 93 -2.55 -30.91 12.54
N TYR A 94 -2.21 -32.03 11.91
CA TYR A 94 -3.13 -33.17 11.73
C TYR A 94 -3.11 -34.18 12.87
N ILE A 95 -2.01 -34.29 13.62
CA ILE A 95 -1.96 -35.18 14.80
C ILE A 95 -2.74 -34.52 15.94
N GLU A 96 -3.80 -35.18 16.37
CA GLU A 96 -4.53 -34.77 17.58
C GLU A 96 -3.64 -34.95 18.81
N GLY A 97 -3.49 -33.88 19.60
CA GLY A 97 -2.73 -33.89 20.85
C GLY A 97 -2.88 -32.59 21.64
N GLU A 98 -2.24 -32.51 22.81
CA GLU A 98 -2.31 -31.32 23.67
C GLU A 98 -1.81 -30.04 22.97
N HIS A 99 -0.90 -30.20 22.01
CA HIS A 99 -0.38 -29.11 21.18
C HIS A 99 -1.44 -28.50 20.24
N GLN A 100 -2.57 -29.18 19.98
CA GLN A 100 -3.60 -28.69 19.06
C GLN A 100 -4.23 -27.37 19.54
N GLN A 101 -4.30 -27.13 20.86
CA GLN A 101 -4.74 -25.84 21.41
C GLN A 101 -3.80 -24.70 20.99
N CYS A 102 -2.49 -24.96 21.03
CA CYS A 102 -1.48 -23.99 20.60
C CYS A 102 -1.54 -23.78 19.07
N VAL A 103 -1.70 -24.85 18.30
CA VAL A 103 -1.83 -24.80 16.84
C VAL A 103 -3.03 -23.94 16.43
N GLN A 104 -4.22 -24.19 17.00
CA GLN A 104 -5.42 -23.41 16.73
C GLN A 104 -5.27 -21.94 17.14
N TYR A 105 -4.63 -21.68 18.28
CA TYR A 105 -4.33 -20.32 18.71
C TYR A 105 -3.41 -19.60 17.70
N ILE A 106 -2.32 -20.26 17.28
CA ILE A 106 -1.38 -19.71 16.29
C ILE A 106 -2.09 -19.50 14.94
N GLU A 107 -2.90 -20.45 14.49
CA GLU A 107 -3.67 -20.35 13.25
C GLU A 107 -4.60 -19.14 13.29
N LYS A 108 -5.41 -19.00 14.35
CA LYS A 108 -6.33 -17.87 14.53
C LYS A 108 -5.57 -16.54 14.52
N LYS A 109 -4.46 -16.43 15.26
CA LYS A 109 -3.65 -15.20 15.29
C LYS A 109 -2.95 -14.93 13.95
N CYS A 110 -2.47 -15.96 13.25
CA CYS A 110 -1.82 -15.81 11.96
C CYS A 110 -2.80 -15.34 10.89
N LEU A 111 -3.99 -15.95 10.80
CA LEU A 111 -5.06 -15.54 9.90
C LEU A 111 -5.52 -14.11 10.21
N TRP A 112 -5.65 -13.77 11.49
CA TRP A 112 -6.00 -12.42 11.93
C TRP A 112 -4.93 -11.39 11.50
N CYS A 113 -3.64 -11.70 11.73
CA CYS A 113 -2.55 -10.85 11.27
C CYS A 113 -2.52 -10.73 9.74
N ALA A 114 -2.67 -11.83 9.02
CA ALA A 114 -2.69 -11.84 7.55
C ALA A 114 -3.85 -11.02 6.98
N TYR A 115 -5.03 -11.08 7.62
CA TYR A 115 -6.17 -10.24 7.26
C TYR A 115 -5.84 -8.75 7.39
N TRP A 116 -5.30 -8.32 8.54
CA TRP A 116 -4.95 -6.90 8.75
C TRP A 116 -3.79 -6.42 7.87
N VAL A 117 -2.78 -7.25 7.65
CA VAL A 117 -1.71 -6.97 6.68
C VAL A 117 -2.29 -6.84 5.27
N GLY A 118 -3.18 -7.76 4.86
CA GLY A 118 -3.86 -7.74 3.57
C GLY A 118 -4.68 -6.47 3.37
N LEU A 119 -5.51 -6.08 4.35
CA LEU A 119 -6.23 -4.81 4.33
C LEU A 119 -5.28 -3.61 4.26
N GLY A 120 -4.15 -3.66 4.96
CA GLY A 120 -3.11 -2.64 4.91
C GLY A 120 -2.46 -2.50 3.53
N ILE A 121 -2.20 -3.61 2.84
CA ILE A 121 -1.66 -3.61 1.46
C ILE A 121 -2.70 -3.05 0.49
N LEU A 122 -3.94 -3.52 0.56
CA LEU A 122 -5.05 -3.04 -0.27
C LEU A 122 -5.31 -1.55 -0.09
N SER A 123 -5.07 -1.03 1.12
CA SER A 123 -5.17 0.38 1.44
C SER A 123 -4.25 1.26 0.60
N SER A 124 -3.12 0.74 0.13
CA SER A 124 -2.15 1.48 -0.70
C SER A 124 -2.52 1.42 -2.18
N VAL A 125 -3.19 0.36 -2.63
CA VAL A 125 -3.48 0.07 -4.05
C VAL A 125 -4.55 0.98 -4.67
N GLY A 126 -5.58 1.39 -3.91
CA GLY A 126 -6.73 2.11 -4.48
C GLY A 126 -6.51 3.61 -4.71
N LEU A 127 -6.14 4.37 -3.67
CA LEU A 127 -6.06 5.84 -3.74
C LEU A 127 -4.71 6.41 -3.31
N GLY A 128 -3.74 5.58 -2.93
CA GLY A 128 -2.48 5.99 -2.28
C GLY A 128 -2.65 6.66 -0.90
N THR A 129 -3.81 7.23 -0.57
CA THR A 129 -4.00 7.97 0.70
C THR A 129 -4.20 7.06 1.92
N GLY A 130 -4.68 5.83 1.71
CA GLY A 130 -5.07 4.87 2.75
C GLY A 130 -6.12 5.34 3.76
N LEU A 131 -6.59 6.58 3.66
CA LEU A 131 -7.57 7.16 4.58
C LEU A 131 -8.93 6.49 4.46
N HIS A 132 -9.36 6.14 3.24
CA HIS A 132 -10.66 5.50 3.04
C HIS A 132 -10.70 4.10 3.69
N THR A 133 -9.67 3.26 3.48
CA THR A 133 -9.62 1.91 4.06
C THR A 133 -9.49 1.98 5.58
N PHE A 134 -8.73 2.95 6.09
CA PHE A 134 -8.71 3.25 7.51
C PHE A 134 -10.12 3.56 8.04
N LEU A 135 -10.85 4.49 7.40
CA LEU A 135 -12.19 4.88 7.83
C LEU A 135 -13.25 3.78 7.68
N LEU A 136 -13.04 2.80 6.80
CA LEU A 136 -13.97 1.68 6.60
C LEU A 136 -13.69 0.48 7.51
N TYR A 137 -12.42 0.20 7.81
CA TYR A 137 -12.04 -1.03 8.52
C TYR A 137 -11.40 -0.75 9.88
N LEU A 138 -10.21 -0.15 9.90
CA LEU A 138 -9.45 0.00 11.15
C LEU A 138 -10.07 1.02 12.11
N GLY A 139 -10.55 2.16 11.60
CA GLY A 139 -11.19 3.21 12.37
C GLY A 139 -12.45 2.73 13.10
N PRO A 140 -13.44 2.14 12.40
CA PRO A 140 -14.63 1.56 13.03
C PRO A 140 -14.28 0.45 14.02
N HIS A 141 -13.30 -0.40 13.71
CA HIS A 141 -12.82 -1.42 14.64
C HIS A 141 -12.29 -0.81 15.95
N ILE A 142 -11.39 0.18 15.87
CA ILE A 142 -10.86 0.87 17.05
C ILE A 142 -11.97 1.59 17.80
N ALA A 143 -12.90 2.23 17.10
CA ALA A 143 -14.03 2.93 17.69
C ALA A 143 -14.95 1.97 18.46
N SER A 144 -15.31 0.83 17.87
CA SER A 144 -16.14 -0.20 18.52
C SER A 144 -15.49 -0.74 19.79
N VAL A 145 -14.20 -1.07 19.74
CA VAL A 145 -13.42 -1.52 20.90
C VAL A 145 -13.34 -0.43 21.98
N THR A 146 -13.14 0.82 21.58
CA THR A 146 -13.07 1.95 22.51
C THR A 146 -14.38 2.14 23.25
N ILE A 147 -15.50 2.10 22.52
CA ILE A 147 -16.84 2.27 23.10
C ILE A 147 -17.15 1.11 24.04
N ALA A 148 -16.97 -0.13 23.59
CA ALA A 148 -17.21 -1.31 24.41
C ALA A 148 -16.35 -1.33 25.67
N ALA A 149 -15.08 -0.90 25.58
CA ALA A 149 -14.23 -0.81 26.75
C ALA A 149 -14.80 0.15 27.80
N TYR A 150 -15.32 1.32 27.40
CA TYR A 150 -15.93 2.28 28.32
C TYR A 150 -17.31 1.85 28.83
N GLU A 151 -18.08 1.10 28.05
CA GLU A 151 -19.41 0.61 28.46
C GLU A 151 -19.30 -0.57 29.43
N CYS A 152 -18.44 -1.54 29.11
CA CYS A 152 -18.23 -2.71 29.93
C CYS A 152 -17.29 -2.46 31.12
N ASN A 153 -16.68 -1.26 31.22
CA ASN A 153 -15.55 -0.97 32.12
C ASN A 153 -14.47 -2.07 32.10
N SER A 154 -14.29 -2.74 30.95
CA SER A 154 -13.43 -3.90 30.81
C SER A 154 -12.98 -4.05 29.37
N VAL A 155 -11.74 -4.49 29.16
CA VAL A 155 -11.23 -4.91 27.85
C VAL A 155 -11.29 -6.42 27.65
N ASN A 156 -11.87 -7.15 28.61
CA ASN A 156 -11.99 -8.61 28.60
C ASN A 156 -13.29 -9.07 27.92
N PHE A 157 -13.70 -8.40 26.85
CA PHE A 157 -14.78 -8.88 25.99
C PHE A 157 -14.27 -9.95 24.99
N PRO A 158 -15.16 -10.78 24.41
CA PRO A 158 -14.82 -11.92 23.55
C PRO A 158 -13.82 -11.57 22.44
N GLU A 159 -12.88 -12.46 22.11
CA GLU A 159 -11.93 -12.18 21.02
C GLU A 159 -12.63 -12.05 19.65
N PRO A 160 -12.10 -11.22 18.72
CA PRO A 160 -12.66 -11.10 17.38
C PRO A 160 -12.60 -12.42 16.58
N PRO A 161 -13.47 -12.61 15.56
CA PRO A 161 -14.43 -11.65 15.02
C PRO A 161 -15.56 -11.35 16.02
N TYR A 162 -15.79 -10.07 16.30
CA TYR A 162 -16.86 -9.66 17.22
C TYR A 162 -18.21 -9.87 16.52
N PRO A 163 -19.29 -10.17 17.27
CA PRO A 163 -20.65 -9.98 16.77
C PRO A 163 -20.87 -8.51 16.37
N ASP A 164 -22.02 -8.19 15.77
CA ASP A 164 -22.40 -6.80 15.47
C ASP A 164 -22.31 -5.89 16.73
N GLU A 165 -22.49 -6.47 17.91
CA GLU A 165 -22.23 -5.84 19.21
C GLU A 165 -21.20 -6.63 20.04
N ILE A 166 -20.30 -5.91 20.71
CA ILE A 166 -19.35 -6.49 21.66
C ILE A 166 -20.08 -6.75 22.98
N ILE A 167 -20.30 -8.03 23.29
CA ILE A 167 -20.95 -8.45 24.54
C ILE A 167 -20.01 -8.21 25.72
N CYS A 168 -20.50 -7.53 26.76
CA CYS A 168 -19.74 -7.33 28.00
C CYS A 168 -19.57 -8.66 28.76
N PRO A 169 -18.41 -8.88 29.41
CA PRO A 169 -18.23 -10.04 30.27
C PRO A 169 -19.20 -10.00 31.47
N ASP A 170 -19.64 -11.18 31.94
CA ASP A 170 -20.50 -11.31 33.13
C ASP A 170 -19.78 -10.92 34.43
N GLU A 171 -18.45 -11.04 34.46
CA GLU A 171 -17.63 -10.64 35.60
C GLU A 171 -17.46 -9.12 35.62
N GLU A 172 -17.94 -8.47 36.69
CA GLU A 172 -17.65 -7.07 37.00
C GLU A 172 -16.13 -6.88 36.99
N GLY A 173 -15.61 -6.21 35.97
CA GLY A 173 -14.19 -5.92 35.85
C GLY A 173 -13.69 -5.17 37.09
N THR A 174 -12.42 -5.38 37.43
CA THR A 174 -11.70 -4.58 38.45
C THR A 174 -12.12 -3.11 38.34
N GLU A 175 -12.56 -2.48 39.44
CA GLU A 175 -13.05 -1.08 39.54
C GLU A 175 -11.99 0.00 39.19
N GLY A 176 -11.11 -0.26 38.24
CA GLY A 176 -10.21 0.73 37.65
C GLY A 176 -10.87 1.36 36.43
N ALA A 177 -11.02 2.69 36.46
CA ALA A 177 -11.40 3.45 35.27
C ALA A 177 -10.56 3.01 34.06
N ILE A 178 -11.21 2.68 32.95
CA ILE A 178 -10.55 2.22 31.74
C ILE A 178 -9.57 3.30 31.27
N SER A 179 -8.29 2.94 31.32
CA SER A 179 -7.23 3.84 30.88
C SER A 179 -7.10 3.83 29.36
N LEU A 180 -6.73 4.97 28.80
CA LEU A 180 -6.39 5.11 27.38
C LEU A 180 -5.34 4.08 26.93
N TRP A 181 -4.36 3.80 27.81
CA TRP A 181 -3.30 2.82 27.56
C TRP A 181 -3.79 1.38 27.48
N THR A 182 -4.83 1.05 28.24
CA THR A 182 -5.48 -0.27 28.21
C THR A 182 -6.12 -0.50 26.83
N ILE A 183 -6.86 0.49 26.33
CA ILE A 183 -7.49 0.44 24.99
C ILE A 183 -6.43 0.38 23.88
N ILE A 184 -5.41 1.24 23.95
CA ILE A 184 -4.27 1.26 23.01
C ILE A 184 -3.60 -0.12 22.91
N SER A 185 -3.50 -0.82 24.04
CA SER A 185 -2.87 -2.14 24.11
C SER A 185 -3.76 -3.23 23.52
N LYS A 186 -5.09 -3.14 23.70
CA LYS A 186 -6.06 -4.10 23.15
C LYS A 186 -6.08 -4.10 21.62
N VAL A 187 -6.02 -2.92 20.97
CA VAL A 187 -6.05 -2.78 19.50
C VAL A 187 -4.66 -2.74 18.84
N ARG A 188 -3.61 -3.08 19.60
CA ARG A 188 -2.22 -2.90 19.17
C ARG A 188 -1.86 -3.79 18.00
N LEU A 189 -2.30 -5.04 18.03
CA LEU A 189 -1.94 -6.05 17.03
C LEU A 189 -2.52 -5.68 15.67
N GLU A 190 -3.81 -5.38 15.62
CA GLU A 190 -4.57 -5.00 14.43
C GLU A 190 -3.99 -3.74 13.79
N ALA A 191 -3.76 -2.71 14.59
CA ALA A 191 -3.21 -1.45 14.11
C ALA A 191 -1.76 -1.61 13.59
N CYS A 192 -0.94 -2.41 14.27
CA CYS A 192 0.45 -2.65 13.86
C CYS A 192 0.53 -3.46 12.56
N MET A 193 -0.26 -4.55 12.46
CA MET A 193 -0.33 -5.38 11.26
C MET A 193 -0.88 -4.60 10.06
N TRP A 194 -1.89 -3.76 10.28
CA TRP A 194 -2.38 -2.84 9.26
C TRP A 194 -1.29 -1.85 8.80
N GLY A 195 -0.58 -1.22 9.74
CA GLY A 195 0.51 -0.29 9.40
C GLY A 195 1.69 -0.96 8.69
N ALA A 196 1.99 -2.22 9.03
CA ALA A 196 2.97 -3.04 8.33
C ALA A 196 2.49 -3.39 6.91
N GLY A 197 1.22 -3.74 6.75
CA GLY A 197 0.60 -3.95 5.44
C GLY A 197 0.68 -2.71 4.55
N THR A 198 0.40 -1.52 5.08
CA THR A 198 0.56 -0.27 4.34
C THR A 198 2.02 -0.04 3.94
N ALA A 199 2.99 -0.30 4.83
CA ALA A 199 4.41 -0.21 4.47
C ALA A 199 4.81 -1.13 3.30
N ILE A 200 4.22 -2.33 3.22
CA ILE A 200 4.45 -3.28 2.12
C ILE A 200 3.77 -2.81 0.83
N GLY A 201 2.51 -2.36 0.92
CA GLY A 201 1.73 -1.91 -0.24
C GLY A 201 2.30 -0.68 -0.95
N GLU A 202 3.16 0.08 -0.27
CA GLU A 202 3.76 1.31 -0.80
C GLU A 202 5.20 1.09 -1.35
N LEU A 203 5.66 -0.17 -1.40
CA LEU A 203 6.93 -0.53 -2.04
C LEU A 203 6.97 -0.36 -3.58
N PRO A 204 5.88 -0.51 -4.35
CA PRO A 204 5.96 -0.45 -5.82
C PRO A 204 6.62 0.82 -6.36
N PRO A 205 6.30 2.06 -5.91
CA PRO A 205 6.97 3.26 -6.39
C PRO A 205 8.49 3.27 -6.17
N TYR A 206 8.97 2.71 -5.06
CA TYR A 206 10.42 2.58 -4.80
C TYR A 206 11.08 1.65 -5.81
N PHE A 207 10.49 0.48 -6.08
CA PHE A 207 11.06 -0.48 -7.02
C PHE A 207 11.00 0.03 -8.46
N MET A 208 9.90 0.68 -8.86
CA MET A 208 9.75 1.29 -10.19
C MET A 208 10.80 2.39 -10.41
N ALA A 209 10.95 3.33 -9.47
CA ALA A 209 11.95 4.39 -9.59
C ALA A 209 13.39 3.85 -9.56
N ARG A 210 13.65 2.78 -8.81
CA ARG A 210 14.95 2.11 -8.78
C ARG A 210 15.26 1.38 -10.08
N ALA A 211 14.28 0.67 -10.65
CA ALA A 211 14.41 0.00 -11.93
C ALA A 211 14.70 1.03 -13.05
N ALA A 212 13.93 2.12 -13.09
CA ALA A 212 14.13 3.23 -14.03
C ALA A 212 15.54 3.84 -13.95
N ARG A 213 16.09 4.00 -12.75
CA ARG A 213 17.46 4.51 -12.61
C ARG A 213 18.51 3.51 -13.11
N LEU A 214 18.29 2.21 -12.88
CA LEU A 214 19.23 1.15 -13.26
C LEU A 214 19.17 0.80 -14.75
N SER A 215 18.00 0.90 -15.39
CA SER A 215 17.87 0.69 -16.84
C SER A 215 18.49 1.82 -17.67
N GLY A 216 18.74 2.99 -17.07
CA GLY A 216 19.26 4.14 -17.79
C GLY A 216 18.27 4.61 -18.86
N VAL A 217 18.71 5.45 -19.80
CA VAL A 217 17.87 5.91 -20.93
C VAL A 217 17.66 4.79 -21.96
N GLU A 218 17.24 3.61 -21.51
CA GLU A 218 16.61 2.62 -22.36
C GLU A 218 15.15 3.01 -22.51
N THR A 219 14.90 3.90 -23.48
CA THR A 219 13.55 4.41 -23.79
C THR A 219 12.49 3.32 -24.00
N ASP A 220 12.87 2.04 -24.13
CA ASP A 220 11.98 0.90 -24.36
C ASP A 220 11.27 0.35 -23.10
N ASP A 221 11.57 0.86 -21.90
CA ASP A 221 10.82 0.50 -20.70
C ASP A 221 9.48 1.25 -20.64
N GLU A 222 8.38 0.52 -20.73
CA GLU A 222 7.02 1.07 -20.55
C GLU A 222 6.82 1.60 -19.13
N GLU A 223 7.35 0.88 -18.14
CA GLU A 223 7.41 1.32 -16.73
C GLU A 223 8.18 2.65 -16.58
N TYR A 224 9.16 2.91 -17.46
CA TYR A 224 9.94 4.16 -17.48
C TYR A 224 9.11 5.32 -18.02
N ALA A 225 8.38 5.15 -19.13
CA ALA A 225 7.54 6.21 -19.69
C ALA A 225 6.36 6.58 -18.79
N GLU A 226 5.67 5.60 -18.19
CA GLU A 226 4.61 5.88 -17.20
C GLU A 226 5.16 6.64 -15.99
N PHE A 227 6.38 6.30 -15.55
CA PHE A 227 7.06 7.01 -14.47
C PHE A 227 7.53 8.42 -14.87
N GLU A 228 8.00 8.61 -16.11
CA GLU A 228 8.38 9.92 -16.63
C GLU A 228 7.15 10.82 -16.82
N GLU A 229 6.04 10.30 -17.33
CA GLU A 229 4.75 11.01 -17.39
C GLU A 229 4.22 11.38 -15.99
N MET A 230 4.36 10.49 -15.00
CA MET A 230 4.04 10.78 -13.60
C MET A 230 4.97 11.84 -12.99
N LEU A 231 6.27 11.76 -13.27
CA LEU A 231 7.26 12.75 -12.85
C LEU A 231 6.99 14.11 -13.50
N GLU A 232 6.65 14.14 -14.78
CA GLU A 232 6.27 15.32 -15.53
C GLU A 232 4.97 15.92 -15.00
N HIS A 233 3.94 15.12 -14.73
CA HIS A 233 2.71 15.61 -14.07
C HIS A 233 3.01 16.21 -12.69
N ALA A 234 3.87 15.55 -11.91
CA ALA A 234 4.32 16.10 -10.63
C ALA A 234 5.14 17.39 -10.82
N GLN A 235 5.99 17.48 -11.86
CA GLN A 235 6.75 18.68 -12.20
C GLN A 235 5.89 19.80 -12.80
N THR A 236 4.78 19.49 -13.45
CA THR A 236 3.85 20.47 -14.03
C THR A 236 3.01 21.13 -12.93
N ALA A 237 2.77 20.42 -11.81
CA ALA A 237 2.35 21.02 -10.54
C ALA A 237 3.54 21.74 -9.84
N GLN A 238 4.10 22.71 -10.58
CA GLN A 238 5.51 23.09 -10.56
C GLN A 238 6.04 23.63 -9.23
N ASP A 239 5.21 24.29 -8.42
CA ASP A 239 5.70 24.95 -7.19
C ASP A 239 5.75 24.01 -5.98
N PHE A 240 4.63 23.36 -5.65
CA PHE A 240 4.56 22.59 -4.41
C PHE A 240 5.28 21.25 -4.53
N ALA A 241 5.08 20.52 -5.62
CA ALA A 241 5.65 19.19 -5.81
C ALA A 241 7.17 19.25 -6.00
N THR A 242 7.69 20.22 -6.77
CA THR A 242 9.14 20.41 -6.93
C THR A 242 9.78 20.82 -5.60
N ARG A 243 9.18 21.75 -4.85
CA ARG A 243 9.67 22.13 -3.52
C ARG A 243 9.64 20.97 -2.55
N ALA A 244 8.56 20.18 -2.55
CA ALA A 244 8.46 18.97 -1.75
C ALA A 244 9.55 17.98 -2.14
N LYS A 245 9.77 17.74 -3.45
CA LYS A 245 10.81 16.83 -3.96
C LYS A 245 12.21 17.26 -3.52
N LEU A 246 12.54 18.55 -3.68
CA LEU A 246 13.82 19.11 -3.22
C LEU A 246 13.97 19.01 -1.69
N THR A 247 12.89 19.24 -0.94
CA THR A 247 12.91 19.13 0.53
C THR A 247 13.12 17.70 0.98
N VAL A 248 12.38 16.75 0.41
CA VAL A 248 12.52 15.31 0.67
C VAL A 248 13.91 14.84 0.27
N GLN A 249 14.40 15.25 -0.89
CA GLN A 249 15.75 14.95 -1.35
C GLN A 249 16.81 15.46 -0.36
N ASN A 250 16.76 16.75 -0.01
CA ASN A 250 17.70 17.34 0.94
C ASN A 250 17.64 16.64 2.30
N LEU A 251 16.44 16.28 2.77
CA LEU A 251 16.26 15.57 4.03
C LEU A 251 16.86 14.16 3.96
N VAL A 252 16.51 13.37 2.94
CA VAL A 252 17.01 12.00 2.76
C VAL A 252 18.53 11.99 2.56
N GLN A 253 19.10 12.93 1.80
CA GLN A 253 20.55 13.01 1.62
C GLN A 253 21.28 13.47 2.88
N LYS A 254 20.70 14.38 3.67
CA LYS A 254 21.36 14.98 4.84
C LYS A 254 21.30 14.09 6.08
N VAL A 255 20.17 13.42 6.32
CA VAL A 255 19.94 12.62 7.55
C VAL A 255 19.68 11.13 7.28
N GLY A 256 19.65 10.71 6.02
CA GLY A 256 19.52 9.30 5.64
C GLY A 256 18.26 8.65 6.21
N PHE A 257 18.45 7.62 7.02
CA PHE A 257 17.39 6.83 7.65
C PHE A 257 16.35 7.68 8.39
N LEU A 258 16.79 8.67 9.18
CA LEU A 258 15.88 9.54 9.94
C LEU A 258 15.02 10.43 9.03
N GLY A 259 15.55 10.81 7.87
CA GLY A 259 14.82 11.60 6.88
C GLY A 259 13.70 10.81 6.25
N ILE A 260 14.00 9.55 5.88
CA ILE A 260 12.99 8.62 5.36
C ILE A 260 11.92 8.35 6.42
N LEU A 261 12.33 8.15 7.68
CA LEU A 261 11.42 7.92 8.80
C LEU A 261 10.46 9.10 9.00
N ALA A 262 10.98 10.33 8.95
CA ALA A 262 10.16 11.54 9.06
C ALA A 262 9.15 11.63 7.91
N CYS A 263 9.58 11.40 6.66
CA CYS A 263 8.68 11.37 5.51
C CYS A 263 7.60 10.28 5.63
N ALA A 264 7.95 9.11 6.16
CA ALA A 264 7.03 7.98 6.34
C ALA A 264 6.04 8.13 7.49
N SER A 265 6.32 9.02 8.45
CA SER A 265 5.46 9.27 9.60
C SER A 265 4.38 10.33 9.34
N ILE A 266 4.51 11.08 8.24
CA ILE A 266 3.67 12.22 7.83
C ILE A 266 2.60 11.73 6.81
N PRO A 267 1.57 12.52 6.43
CA PRO A 267 0.57 12.08 5.45
C PRO A 267 1.14 11.46 4.17
N ASN A 268 0.40 10.48 3.63
CA ASN A 268 0.85 9.57 2.57
C ASN A 268 1.50 10.22 1.33
N PRO A 269 1.04 11.37 0.80
CA PRO A 269 1.67 11.98 -0.38
C PRO A 269 3.18 12.26 -0.21
N LEU A 270 3.63 12.58 1.01
CA LEU A 270 5.06 12.79 1.29
C LEU A 270 5.84 11.47 1.27
N PHE A 271 5.19 10.37 1.66
CA PHE A 271 5.78 9.04 1.61
C PHE A 271 5.99 8.57 0.17
N ASP A 272 4.99 8.74 -0.70
CA ASP A 272 5.08 8.31 -2.11
C ASP A 272 6.25 9.01 -2.81
N LEU A 273 6.37 10.31 -2.55
CA LEU A 273 7.49 11.11 -3.01
C LEU A 273 8.83 10.63 -2.43
N ALA A 274 8.89 10.24 -1.15
CA ALA A 274 10.08 9.67 -0.54
C ALA A 274 10.42 8.30 -1.14
N GLY A 275 9.44 7.46 -1.44
CA GLY A 275 9.61 6.17 -2.11
C GLY A 275 10.23 6.33 -3.49
N ILE A 276 9.66 7.19 -4.33
CA ILE A 276 10.19 7.55 -5.64
C ILE A 276 11.62 8.11 -5.53
N THR A 277 11.82 9.07 -4.63
CA THR A 277 13.13 9.72 -4.43
C THR A 277 14.19 8.70 -4.00
N CYS A 278 13.87 7.84 -3.03
CA CYS A 278 14.78 6.80 -2.53
C CYS A 278 15.10 5.75 -3.60
N GLY A 279 14.10 5.35 -4.40
CA GLY A 279 14.30 4.45 -5.52
C GLY A 279 15.23 5.05 -6.57
N HIS A 280 14.95 6.28 -7.00
CA HIS A 280 15.77 7.02 -7.97
C HIS A 280 17.21 7.25 -7.50
N PHE A 281 17.44 7.52 -6.21
CA PHE A 281 18.78 7.68 -5.64
C PHE A 281 19.42 6.35 -5.19
N LEU A 282 18.82 5.20 -5.53
CA LEU A 282 19.34 3.87 -5.23
C LEU A 282 19.64 3.65 -3.73
N VAL A 283 18.83 4.24 -2.85
CA VAL A 283 18.93 4.03 -1.40
C VAL A 283 18.75 2.53 -1.12
N PRO A 284 19.58 1.91 -0.27
CA PRO A 284 19.45 0.49 0.06
C PRO A 284 18.04 0.15 0.56
N PHE A 285 17.48 -0.95 0.04
CA PHE A 285 16.11 -1.36 0.32
C PHE A 285 15.84 -1.47 1.83
N TRP A 286 16.73 -2.09 2.59
CA TRP A 286 16.54 -2.27 4.03
C TRP A 286 16.56 -0.96 4.83
N THR A 287 17.31 0.05 4.38
CA THR A 287 17.28 1.40 4.98
C THR A 287 15.93 2.06 4.73
N PHE A 288 15.43 1.97 3.50
CA PHE A 288 14.13 2.52 3.13
C PHE A 288 12.98 1.77 3.81
N PHE A 289 12.94 0.44 3.70
CA PHE A 289 11.88 -0.40 4.24
C PHE A 289 11.85 -0.37 5.76
N GLY A 290 13.02 -0.42 6.43
CA GLY A 290 13.09 -0.33 7.90
C GLY A 290 12.56 1.01 8.42
N ALA A 291 12.95 2.12 7.81
CA ALA A 291 12.44 3.45 8.16
C ALA A 291 10.94 3.57 7.89
N THR A 292 10.47 3.03 6.76
CA THR A 292 9.05 3.00 6.38
C THR A 292 8.22 2.21 7.37
N LEU A 293 8.68 1.01 7.74
CA LEU A 293 7.97 0.12 8.65
C LEU A 293 7.82 0.77 10.03
N ILE A 294 8.88 1.39 10.57
CA ILE A 294 8.81 2.12 11.84
C ILE A 294 7.89 3.34 11.70
N GLY A 295 8.02 4.10 10.62
CA GLY A 295 7.20 5.29 10.38
C GLY A 295 5.71 4.96 10.30
N LYS A 296 5.33 3.89 9.58
CA LYS A 296 3.92 3.52 9.38
C LYS A 296 3.35 2.61 10.47
N ALA A 297 4.04 1.52 10.81
CA ALA A 297 3.56 0.52 11.77
C ALA A 297 3.72 0.95 13.24
N ILE A 298 4.58 1.93 13.54
CA ILE A 298 4.77 2.45 14.90
C ILE A 298 4.23 3.88 14.98
N ILE A 299 4.90 4.85 14.33
CA ILE A 299 4.62 6.27 14.56
C ILE A 299 3.22 6.66 14.05
N LYS A 300 2.98 6.50 12.75
CA LYS A 300 1.69 6.83 12.11
C LYS A 300 0.54 6.02 12.72
N MET A 301 0.76 4.73 12.98
CA MET A 301 -0.19 3.86 13.68
C MET A 301 -0.58 4.45 15.04
N HIS A 302 0.39 4.91 15.85
CA HIS A 302 0.09 5.52 17.14
C HIS A 302 -0.71 6.82 17.00
N ILE A 303 -0.37 7.68 16.04
CA ILE A 303 -1.12 8.91 15.78
C ILE A 303 -2.57 8.60 15.40
N GLN A 304 -2.78 7.69 14.44
CA GLN A 304 -4.12 7.36 13.94
C GLN A 304 -4.97 6.67 15.01
N LYS A 305 -4.42 5.71 15.76
CA LYS A 305 -5.18 5.05 16.84
C LYS A 305 -5.52 6.03 17.95
N LEU A 306 -4.56 6.87 18.35
CA LEU A 306 -4.73 7.81 19.46
C LEU A 306 -5.82 8.82 19.11
N PHE A 307 -5.80 9.32 17.88
CA PHE A 307 -6.84 10.20 17.36
C PHE A 307 -8.23 9.55 17.50
N VAL A 308 -8.41 8.33 16.99
CA VAL A 308 -9.72 7.63 17.08
C VAL A 308 -10.13 7.39 18.53
N ILE A 309 -9.24 6.85 19.37
CA ILE A 309 -9.60 6.54 20.77
C ILE A 309 -9.98 7.82 21.54
N ILE A 310 -9.25 8.92 21.31
CA ILE A 310 -9.57 10.23 21.91
C ILE A 310 -10.93 10.72 21.42
N THR A 311 -11.19 10.69 20.11
CA THR A 311 -12.46 11.13 19.51
C THR A 311 -13.67 10.39 20.07
N PHE A 312 -13.53 9.11 20.45
CA PHE A 312 -14.62 8.29 20.97
C PHE A 312 -14.67 8.14 22.50
N SER A 313 -13.71 8.74 23.22
CA SER A 313 -13.71 8.78 24.70
C SER A 313 -14.51 9.98 25.21
N LYS A 314 -15.66 9.77 25.89
CA LYS A 314 -16.49 10.89 26.41
C LYS A 314 -15.68 11.84 27.28
N HIS A 315 -14.98 11.28 28.25
CA HIS A 315 -14.21 12.05 29.22
C HIS A 315 -13.12 12.90 28.55
N ILE A 316 -12.39 12.35 27.57
CA ILE A 316 -11.33 13.09 26.89
C ILE A 316 -11.92 14.12 25.92
N VAL A 317 -13.02 13.80 25.23
CA VAL A 317 -13.74 14.74 24.38
C VAL A 317 -14.23 15.93 25.19
N GLU A 318 -14.89 15.70 26.33
CA GLU A 318 -15.37 16.76 27.23
C GLU A 318 -14.22 17.63 27.73
N GLN A 319 -13.09 17.04 28.10
CA GLN A 319 -11.88 17.77 28.45
C GLN A 319 -11.35 18.61 27.28
N MET A 320 -11.26 18.06 26.08
CA MET A 320 -10.78 18.77 24.89
C MET A 320 -11.71 19.93 24.51
N VAL A 321 -13.02 19.69 24.55
CA VAL A 321 -14.09 20.68 24.34
C VAL A 321 -13.96 21.80 25.37
N SER A 322 -13.71 21.48 26.65
CA SER A 322 -13.50 22.48 27.70
C SER A 322 -12.25 23.33 27.48
N LEU A 323 -11.14 22.73 27.02
CA LEU A 323 -9.90 23.44 26.68
C LEU A 323 -10.10 24.38 25.49
N ILE A 324 -10.85 23.95 24.47
CA ILE A 324 -11.22 24.81 23.33
C ILE A 324 -12.03 26.02 23.83
N GLY A 325 -12.93 25.82 24.79
CA GLY A 325 -13.71 26.89 25.44
C GLY A 325 -12.86 27.96 26.13
N VAL A 326 -11.64 27.64 26.57
CA VAL A 326 -10.70 28.60 27.20
C VAL A 326 -10.08 29.57 26.18
N ILE A 327 -10.11 29.25 24.88
CA ILE A 327 -9.50 30.10 23.86
C ILE A 327 -10.29 31.41 23.73
N PRO A 328 -9.66 32.58 23.99
CA PRO A 328 -10.35 33.86 23.91
C PRO A 328 -10.86 34.11 22.48
N SER A 329 -12.08 34.65 22.37
CA SER A 329 -12.78 35.06 21.13
C SER A 329 -13.45 33.94 20.30
N ILE A 330 -12.80 32.79 20.08
CA ILE A 330 -13.37 31.70 19.23
C ILE A 330 -13.87 30.48 20.01
N GLY A 331 -13.42 30.29 21.25
CA GLY A 331 -13.66 29.08 22.04
C GLY A 331 -15.14 28.73 22.23
N PRO A 332 -15.97 29.63 22.80
CA PRO A 332 -17.38 29.34 23.05
C PRO A 332 -18.20 29.07 21.78
N SER A 333 -17.82 29.69 20.66
CA SER A 333 -18.48 29.50 19.37
C SER A 333 -18.15 28.13 18.75
N LEU A 334 -16.94 27.63 18.97
CA LEU A 334 -16.49 26.32 18.48
C LEU A 334 -16.88 25.15 19.38
N GLN A 335 -17.07 25.40 20.69
CA GLN A 335 -17.35 24.36 21.68
C GLN A 335 -18.63 23.56 21.35
N LYS A 336 -19.74 24.24 21.10
CA LYS A 336 -21.05 23.63 20.78
C LYS A 336 -21.03 22.79 19.49
N PRO A 337 -20.65 23.33 18.31
CA PRO A 337 -20.69 22.55 17.06
C PRO A 337 -19.72 21.37 17.10
N PHE A 338 -18.57 21.51 17.78
CA PHE A 338 -17.61 20.42 17.92
C PHE A 338 -18.16 19.30 18.81
N GLN A 339 -18.76 19.65 19.96
CA GLN A 339 -19.40 18.69 20.85
C GLN A 339 -20.57 17.97 20.15
N GLU A 340 -21.46 18.70 19.50
CA GLU A 340 -22.60 18.13 18.77
C GLU A 340 -22.15 17.18 17.64
N TYR A 341 -21.11 17.55 16.89
CA TYR A 341 -20.54 16.70 15.86
C TYR A 341 -20.00 15.38 16.44
N LEU A 342 -19.24 15.45 17.52
CA LEU A 342 -18.65 14.26 18.15
C LEU A 342 -19.72 13.35 18.77
N GLU A 343 -20.71 13.92 19.46
CA GLU A 343 -21.84 13.18 19.99
C GLU A 343 -22.67 12.52 18.87
N ALA A 344 -22.89 13.21 17.75
CA ALA A 344 -23.58 12.65 16.60
C ALA A 344 -22.80 11.48 15.96
N GLN A 345 -21.47 11.61 15.82
CA GLN A 345 -20.63 10.51 15.32
C GLN A 345 -20.67 9.30 16.27
N ARG A 346 -20.66 9.54 17.58
CA ARG A 346 -20.77 8.49 18.59
C ARG A 346 -22.14 7.78 18.52
N LYS A 347 -23.25 8.55 18.52
CA LYS A 347 -24.62 7.99 18.46
C LYS A 347 -24.85 7.16 17.20
N LYS A 348 -24.32 7.60 16.05
CA LYS A 348 -24.38 6.84 14.79
C LYS A 348 -23.74 5.44 14.89
N LEU A 349 -22.78 5.27 15.80
CA LEU A 349 -22.12 3.98 16.00
C LEU A 349 -22.89 3.09 17.00
N HIS A 350 -23.51 3.66 18.04
CA HIS A 350 -24.36 2.91 18.98
C HIS A 350 -25.64 2.34 18.33
N HIS A 351 -26.31 3.10 17.44
CA HIS A 351 -27.54 2.62 16.79
C HIS A 351 -27.35 1.54 15.73
N LYS A 352 -26.12 1.06 15.52
CA LYS A 352 -25.89 -0.09 14.64
C LYS A 352 -26.42 -1.40 15.26
N GLY A 353 -26.75 -1.42 16.56
CA GLY A 353 -27.19 -2.64 17.24
C GLY A 353 -28.60 -2.60 17.88
N ASP A 354 -29.09 -1.44 18.32
CA ASP A 354 -30.36 -1.39 19.08
C ASP A 354 -31.65 -1.43 18.24
N SER A 355 -31.56 -1.62 16.92
CA SER A 355 -32.74 -1.79 16.10
C SER A 355 -32.60 -3.01 15.19
N GLY A 356 -33.34 -4.08 15.52
CA GLY A 356 -33.60 -5.19 14.60
C GLY A 356 -34.37 -4.79 13.33
N THR A 357 -34.64 -3.49 13.13
CA THR A 357 -34.84 -2.95 11.78
C THR A 357 -33.51 -2.93 11.06
N PRO A 358 -33.34 -3.61 9.92
CA PRO A 358 -32.15 -3.46 9.10
C PRO A 358 -32.07 -1.99 8.73
N GLN A 359 -31.25 -1.24 9.47
CA GLN A 359 -30.89 0.09 9.07
C GLN A 359 -30.17 -0.15 7.76
N SER A 360 -30.83 0.25 6.67
CA SER A 360 -30.33 0.17 5.30
C SER A 360 -28.83 0.35 5.37
N GLU A 361 -28.07 -0.67 4.97
CA GLU A 361 -26.61 -0.56 4.84
C GLU A 361 -26.33 0.87 4.39
N ASN A 362 -25.62 1.65 5.21
CA ASN A 362 -25.40 3.07 4.90
C ASN A 362 -25.01 3.11 3.43
N TRP A 363 -25.89 3.64 2.58
CA TRP A 363 -25.76 3.49 1.11
C TRP A 363 -24.37 3.94 0.65
N LEU A 364 -23.79 4.88 1.41
CA LEU A 364 -22.43 5.37 1.32
C LEU A 364 -21.38 4.28 1.62
N SER A 365 -21.50 3.53 2.71
CA SER A 365 -20.62 2.40 3.06
C SER A 365 -20.70 1.30 2.01
N TRP A 366 -21.90 0.95 1.54
CA TRP A 366 -22.09 -0.01 0.46
C TRP A 366 -21.45 0.48 -0.85
N ALA A 367 -21.70 1.75 -1.23
CA ALA A 367 -21.12 2.36 -2.42
C ALA A 367 -19.58 2.39 -2.33
N PHE A 368 -19.03 2.71 -1.15
CA PHE A 368 -17.59 2.68 -0.92
C PHE A 368 -17.03 1.26 -0.99
N GLU A 369 -17.70 0.26 -0.42
CA GLU A 369 -17.28 -1.13 -0.54
C GLU A 369 -17.23 -1.58 -2.01
N LYS A 370 -18.27 -1.27 -2.80
CA LYS A 370 -18.28 -1.57 -4.24
C LYS A 370 -17.21 -0.81 -5.00
N LEU A 371 -16.95 0.44 -4.65
CA LEU A 371 -15.84 1.22 -5.20
C LEU A 371 -14.51 0.51 -4.93
N VAL A 372 -14.22 0.09 -3.69
CA VAL A 372 -13.00 -0.64 -3.34
C VAL A 372 -12.87 -1.94 -4.13
N ILE A 373 -13.96 -2.71 -4.24
CA ILE A 373 -13.99 -3.94 -5.02
C ILE A 373 -13.64 -3.66 -6.49
N ILE A 374 -14.24 -2.64 -7.10
CA ILE A 374 -13.93 -2.22 -8.48
C ILE A 374 -12.45 -1.85 -8.62
N MET A 375 -11.87 -1.14 -7.65
CA MET A 375 -10.45 -0.77 -7.66
C MET A 375 -9.54 -1.99 -7.58
N VAL A 376 -9.86 -2.94 -6.71
CA VAL A 376 -9.11 -4.20 -6.57
C VAL A 376 -9.19 -4.99 -7.87
N PHE A 377 -10.37 -5.09 -8.49
CA PHE A 377 -10.52 -5.71 -9.80
C PHE A 377 -9.70 -5.00 -10.87
N TYR A 378 -9.73 -3.67 -10.93
CA TYR A 378 -8.92 -2.90 -11.86
C TYR A 378 -7.42 -3.13 -11.65
N PHE A 379 -6.96 -3.22 -10.40
CA PHE A 379 -5.58 -3.54 -10.08
C PHE A 379 -5.18 -4.94 -10.55
N ILE A 380 -6.02 -5.96 -10.32
CA ILE A 380 -5.79 -7.32 -10.83
C ILE A 380 -5.71 -7.32 -12.36
N LEU A 381 -6.61 -6.59 -13.03
CA LEU A 381 -6.60 -6.43 -14.48
C LEU A 381 -5.32 -5.74 -14.96
N SER A 382 -4.84 -4.72 -14.23
CA SER A 382 -3.58 -4.04 -14.52
C SER A 382 -2.38 -5.00 -14.46
N ILE A 383 -2.32 -5.88 -13.45
CA ILE A 383 -1.28 -6.92 -13.37
C ILE A 383 -1.32 -7.86 -14.58
N ILE A 384 -2.52 -8.32 -14.98
CA ILE A 384 -2.68 -9.20 -16.14
C ILE A 384 -2.18 -8.52 -17.41
N ASN A 385 -2.55 -7.25 -17.61
CA ASN A 385 -2.14 -6.46 -18.77
C ASN A 385 -0.61 -6.25 -18.79
N SER A 386 -0.03 -5.82 -17.67
CA SER A 386 1.41 -5.58 -17.52
C SER A 386 2.22 -6.85 -17.81
N MET A 387 1.81 -8.00 -17.27
CA MET A 387 2.47 -9.27 -17.55
C MET A 387 2.35 -9.69 -19.02
N ALA A 388 1.20 -9.47 -19.66
CA ALA A 388 1.03 -9.75 -21.08
C ALA A 388 1.93 -8.86 -21.97
N GLN A 389 2.07 -7.58 -21.61
CA GLN A 389 2.94 -6.62 -22.28
C GLN A 389 4.42 -6.98 -22.10
N SER A 390 4.81 -7.43 -20.91
CA SER A 390 6.16 -7.95 -20.63
C SER A 390 6.54 -9.12 -21.55
N TYR A 391 5.63 -10.06 -21.78
CA TYR A 391 5.88 -11.13 -22.76
C TYR A 391 6.05 -10.60 -24.19
N ALA A 392 5.20 -9.66 -24.60
CA ALA A 392 5.30 -9.03 -25.91
C ALA A 392 6.66 -8.34 -26.11
N LYS A 393 7.17 -7.68 -25.06
CA LYS A 393 8.51 -7.10 -25.02
C LYS A 393 9.60 -8.17 -25.20
N ARG A 394 9.52 -9.32 -24.50
CA ARG A 394 10.46 -10.43 -24.69
C ARG A 394 10.48 -10.94 -26.13
N VAL A 395 9.31 -11.07 -26.76
CA VAL A 395 9.20 -11.50 -28.16
C VAL A 395 9.87 -10.50 -29.10
N GLN A 396 9.65 -9.20 -28.91
CA GLN A 396 10.28 -8.14 -29.70
C GLN A 396 11.80 -8.10 -29.52
N GLN A 397 12.29 -8.17 -28.28
CA GLN A 397 13.73 -8.24 -27.98
C GLN A 397 14.39 -9.46 -28.63
N LYS A 398 13.71 -10.63 -28.61
CA LYS A 398 14.21 -11.83 -29.28
C LYS A 398 14.29 -11.64 -30.79
N LYS A 399 13.28 -11.04 -31.43
CA LYS A 399 13.32 -10.71 -32.87
C LYS A 399 14.48 -9.77 -33.20
N LEU A 400 14.68 -8.72 -32.40
CA LEU A 400 15.80 -7.78 -32.56
C LEU A 400 17.16 -8.47 -32.41
N SER A 401 17.31 -9.40 -31.45
CA SER A 401 18.56 -10.15 -31.28
C SER A 401 18.90 -11.06 -32.47
N VAL A 402 17.87 -11.68 -33.07
CA VAL A 402 18.01 -12.54 -34.26
C VAL A 402 18.34 -11.69 -35.49
N GLU A 403 17.78 -10.48 -35.62
CA GLU A 403 18.11 -9.58 -36.72
C GLU A 403 19.52 -9.00 -36.61
N LYS A 404 20.04 -8.75 -35.39
CA LYS A 404 21.42 -8.30 -35.20
C LYS A 404 22.48 -9.39 -35.46
N THR A 405 22.08 -10.66 -35.43
CA THR A 405 22.98 -11.80 -35.66
C THR A 405 22.94 -12.33 -37.10
N LYS A 406 22.00 -11.85 -37.91
CA LYS A 406 21.99 -12.01 -39.36
C LYS A 406 22.77 -10.88 -40.01
#